data_AF-A0A847J775-F1
#
_entry.id   AF-A0A847J775-F1
#
_cell.length_a   1.000
_cell.length_b   1.000
_cell.length_c   1.000
_cell.angle_alpha   90.00
_cell.angle_beta   90.00
_cell.angle_gamma   90.00
#
_symmetry.space_group_name_H-M   'P 1'
#
loop_
_entity.id
_entity.type
_entity.pdbx_description
1 polymer ?
#
loop_
_entity_poly.entity_id
_entity_poly.type
_entity_poly.pdbx_seq_one_letter_code
_entity_poly.pdbx_strand_id
1 'polypeptide(L)'
;MSLATRLGFDPVRLRFAAPTAVAACLALALSAALGLEHPQWSGMSVWAASQPSRGQLLEKAFFRFAGTVSGTTAGVSLVWLSADRPWLLVIGLAAWIAACAGIGNLQRGFVSYGTMLAGYSAAMVAL
;
A
#
# COMPACT_ATOMS: atom_id res chain seq x y z
N MET A 1 29.94 13.66 22.31
CA MET A 1 28.74 14.40 21.83
C MET A 1 28.75 14.38 20.31
N SER A 2 27.71 13.82 19.68
CA SER A 2 27.65 13.77 18.20
C SER A 2 27.44 15.16 17.62
N LEU A 3 28.04 15.45 16.45
CA LEU A 3 27.97 16.76 15.78
C LEU A 3 26.53 17.19 15.46
N ALA A 4 25.63 16.22 15.23
CA ALA A 4 24.20 16.42 14.99
C ALA A 4 23.47 17.03 16.20
N THR A 5 23.87 16.64 17.42
CA THR A 5 23.26 17.15 18.66
C THR A 5 23.61 18.62 18.90
N ARG A 6 24.76 19.09 18.40
CA ARG A 6 25.14 20.52 18.49
C ARG A 6 24.36 21.42 17.53
N LEU A 7 23.81 20.84 16.44
CA LEU A 7 22.99 21.54 15.45
C LEU A 7 21.49 21.50 15.78
N GLY A 8 21.10 20.97 16.95
CA GLY A 8 19.71 20.84 17.37
C GLY A 8 18.96 19.65 16.75
N PHE A 9 19.65 18.77 16.01
CA PHE A 9 19.04 17.59 15.42
C PHE A 9 19.05 16.40 16.40
N ASP A 10 17.91 15.73 16.50
CA ASP A 10 17.76 14.50 17.28
C ASP A 10 18.33 13.31 16.48
N PRO A 11 19.48 12.74 16.91
CA PRO A 11 20.17 11.69 16.15
C PRO A 11 19.35 10.41 16.00
N VAL A 12 18.38 10.17 16.90
CA VAL A 12 17.48 9.02 16.81
C VAL A 12 16.52 9.20 15.63
N ARG A 13 15.91 10.37 15.49
CA ARG A 13 15.00 10.69 14.37
C ARG A 13 15.74 10.71 13.04
N LEU A 14 16.96 11.23 13.03
CA LEU A 14 17.77 11.33 11.81
C LEU A 14 18.12 9.95 11.23
N ARG A 15 18.35 8.95 12.09
CA ARG A 15 18.63 7.56 11.69
C ARG A 15 17.47 6.88 10.98
N PHE A 16 16.22 7.30 11.23
CA PHE A 16 15.04 6.79 10.52
C PHE A 16 14.67 7.64 9.30
N ALA A 17 14.74 8.96 9.45
CA ALA A 17 14.31 9.90 8.41
C ALA A 17 15.24 9.89 7.19
N ALA A 18 16.56 9.84 7.38
CA ALA A 18 17.50 9.93 6.26
C ALA A 18 17.42 8.73 5.29
N PRO A 19 17.45 7.45 5.75
CA PRO A 19 17.27 6.32 4.85
C PRO A 19 15.89 6.30 4.18
N THR A 20 14.85 6.71 4.91
CA THR A 20 13.48 6.80 4.38
C THR A 20 13.37 7.85 3.27
N ALA A 21 13.98 9.01 3.44
CA ALA A 21 14.00 10.06 2.44
C ALA A 21 14.74 9.61 1.18
N VAL A 22 15.90 8.96 1.34
CA VAL A 22 16.64 8.38 0.20
C VAL A 22 15.82 7.31 -0.51
N ALA A 23 15.19 6.40 0.24
CA ALA A 23 14.33 5.38 -0.34
C ALA A 23 13.13 5.99 -1.10
N ALA A 24 12.51 7.05 -0.58
CA ALA A 24 11.41 7.74 -1.25
C ALA A 24 11.87 8.43 -2.55
N CYS A 25 13.03 9.11 -2.53
CA CYS A 25 13.61 9.72 -3.73
C CYS A 25 13.94 8.66 -4.80
N LEU A 26 14.53 7.52 -4.40
CA LEU A 26 14.80 6.41 -5.31
C LEU A 26 13.50 5.83 -5.89
N ALA A 27 12.48 5.64 -5.06
CA ALA A 27 11.19 5.12 -5.52
C ALA A 27 10.47 6.07 -6.48
N LEU A 28 10.63 7.39 -6.31
CA LEU A 28 10.15 8.41 -7.25
C LEU A 28 10.95 8.42 -8.54
N ALA A 29 12.28 8.31 -8.46
CA ALA A 29 13.13 8.24 -9.64
C ALA A 29 12.82 6.99 -10.47
N LEU A 30 12.59 5.84 -9.82
CA LEU A 30 12.21 4.60 -10.47
C LEU A 30 10.81 4.67 -11.09
N SER A 31 9.81 5.23 -10.38
CA SER A 31 8.46 5.37 -10.93
C SER A 31 8.42 6.33 -12.13
N ALA A 32 9.21 7.40 -12.08
CA ALA A 32 9.38 8.30 -13.21
C ALA A 32 10.09 7.63 -14.39
N ALA A 33 11.13 6.83 -14.14
CA ALA A 33 11.83 6.09 -15.18
C ALA A 33 10.96 5.00 -15.84
N LEU A 34 10.03 4.40 -15.08
CA LEU A 34 9.05 3.44 -15.59
C LEU A 34 7.89 4.11 -16.36
N GLY A 35 7.82 5.44 -16.39
CA GLY A 35 6.76 6.18 -17.08
C GLY A 35 5.38 6.02 -16.44
N LEU A 36 5.31 5.74 -15.12
CA LEU A 36 4.03 5.62 -14.42
C LEU A 36 3.31 6.98 -14.39
N GLU A 37 2.01 6.99 -14.68
CA GLU A 37 1.20 8.22 -14.77
C GLU A 37 1.20 9.03 -13.47
N HIS A 38 1.33 8.35 -12.32
CA HIS A 38 1.27 8.99 -11.01
C HIS A 38 2.45 8.58 -10.12
N PRO A 39 3.64 9.18 -10.30
CA PRO A 39 4.83 8.81 -9.54
C PRO A 39 4.69 9.10 -8.04
N GLN A 40 3.87 10.08 -7.62
CA GLN A 40 3.68 10.44 -6.21
C GLN A 40 3.21 9.29 -5.31
N TRP A 41 2.47 8.31 -5.83
CA TRP A 41 1.97 7.16 -5.03
C TRP A 41 3.09 6.21 -4.59
N SER A 42 4.18 6.16 -5.37
CA SER A 42 5.38 5.40 -5.03
C SER A 42 6.02 5.97 -3.76
N GLY A 43 6.20 7.28 -3.70
CA GLY A 43 6.74 7.98 -2.54
C GLY A 43 5.85 7.82 -1.29
N MET A 44 4.53 7.93 -1.44
CA MET A 44 3.59 7.69 -0.34
C MET A 44 3.68 6.27 0.22
N SER A 45 3.89 5.27 -0.63
CA SER A 45 4.00 3.87 -0.21
C SER A 45 5.29 3.62 0.57
N VAL A 46 6.42 4.24 0.17
CA VAL A 46 7.66 4.17 0.94
C VAL A 46 7.47 4.79 2.33
N TRP A 47 6.84 5.96 2.41
CA TRP A 47 6.54 6.62 3.67
C TRP A 47 5.58 5.84 4.57
N ALA A 48 4.58 5.17 3.99
CA ALA A 48 3.66 4.33 4.73
C ALA A 48 4.35 3.06 5.28
N ALA A 49 5.29 2.49 4.51
CA ALA A 49 6.07 1.32 4.90
C ALA A 49 7.13 1.65 5.96
N SER A 50 7.80 2.80 5.84
CA SER A 50 8.92 3.22 6.70
C SER A 50 8.53 3.71 8.10
N GLN A 51 7.23 3.82 8.40
CA GLN A 51 6.75 4.25 9.71
C GLN A 51 7.38 3.40 10.83
N PRO A 52 7.83 4.01 11.95
CA PRO A 52 8.51 3.33 13.05
C PRO A 52 7.52 2.51 13.90
N SER A 53 6.90 1.50 13.30
CA SER A 53 6.15 0.46 14.01
C SER A 53 7.11 -0.67 14.37
N ARG A 54 7.12 -1.06 15.65
CA ARG A 54 8.00 -2.06 16.27
C ARG A 54 8.26 -3.29 15.35
N GLY A 55 9.45 -3.37 14.79
CA GLY A 55 10.10 -4.61 14.32
C GLY A 55 9.58 -5.29 13.05
N GLN A 56 8.48 -4.85 12.44
CA GLN A 56 7.83 -5.59 11.33
C GLN A 56 7.63 -4.77 10.06
N LEU A 57 8.65 -4.00 9.66
CA LEU A 57 8.62 -3.20 8.43
C LEU A 57 8.37 -4.06 7.19
N LEU A 58 9.08 -5.19 7.10
CA LEU A 58 9.02 -6.12 5.97
C LEU A 58 7.64 -6.80 5.88
N GLU A 59 7.12 -7.26 7.01
CA GLU A 59 5.84 -7.95 7.08
C GLU A 59 4.69 -7.01 6.70
N LYS A 60 4.71 -5.77 7.20
CA LYS A 60 3.74 -4.74 6.83
C LYS A 60 3.80 -4.41 5.33
N ALA A 61 5.00 -4.23 4.78
CA ALA A 61 5.19 -3.96 3.36
C ALA A 61 4.71 -5.13 2.49
N PHE A 62 4.99 -6.37 2.91
CA PHE A 62 4.56 -7.58 2.23
C PHE A 62 3.03 -7.69 2.19
N PHE A 63 2.34 -7.52 3.32
CA PHE A 63 0.87 -7.57 3.35
C PHE A 63 0.22 -6.44 2.57
N ARG A 64 0.83 -5.25 2.54
CA ARG A 64 0.37 -4.12 1.70
C ARG A 64 0.49 -4.49 0.22
N PHE A 65 1.64 -5.03 -0.19
CA PHE A 65 1.87 -5.46 -1.58
C PHE A 65 0.91 -6.59 -1.98
N ALA A 66 0.79 -7.64 -1.17
CA ALA A 66 -0.10 -8.78 -1.43
C ALA A 66 -1.58 -8.36 -1.51
N GLY A 67 -2.01 -7.43 -0.64
CA GLY A 67 -3.35 -6.85 -0.69
C GLY A 67 -3.59 -6.08 -1.98
N THR A 68 -2.66 -5.20 -2.38
CA THR A 68 -2.79 -4.43 -3.62
C THR A 68 -2.82 -5.34 -4.86
N VAL A 69 -1.92 -6.33 -4.96
CA VAL A 69 -1.89 -7.25 -6.10
C VAL A 69 -3.19 -8.06 -6.19
N SER A 70 -3.67 -8.62 -5.07
CA SER A 70 -4.92 -9.40 -5.07
C SER A 70 -6.14 -8.54 -5.39
N GLY A 71 -6.22 -7.33 -4.82
CA GLY A 71 -7.27 -6.36 -5.10
C GLY A 71 -7.30 -5.90 -6.55
N THR A 72 -6.15 -5.51 -7.11
CA THR A 72 -6.04 -5.12 -8.53
C THR A 72 -6.40 -6.27 -9.45
N THR A 73 -5.95 -7.49 -9.17
CA THR A 73 -6.29 -8.67 -9.98
C THR A 73 -7.80 -8.93 -9.97
N ALA A 74 -8.43 -8.87 -8.80
CA ALA A 74 -9.89 -9.03 -8.67
C ALA A 74 -10.65 -7.90 -9.38
N GLY A 75 -10.22 -6.65 -9.21
CA GLY A 75 -10.80 -5.47 -9.86
C GLY A 75 -10.76 -5.59 -11.40
N VAL A 76 -9.59 -5.89 -11.97
CA VAL A 76 -9.43 -6.10 -13.42
C VAL A 76 -10.30 -7.25 -13.91
N SER A 77 -10.34 -8.37 -13.18
CA SER A 77 -11.17 -9.53 -13.54
C SER A 77 -12.66 -9.17 -13.56
N LEU A 78 -13.12 -8.41 -12.56
CA LEU A 78 -14.50 -7.96 -12.47
C LEU A 78 -14.86 -6.97 -13.59
N VAL A 79 -13.98 -6.02 -13.90
CA VAL A 79 -14.18 -5.09 -15.02
C VAL A 79 -14.29 -5.84 -16.34
N TRP A 80 -13.38 -6.79 -16.57
CA TRP A 80 -13.37 -7.61 -17.80
C TRP A 80 -14.62 -8.48 -17.94
N LEU A 81 -15.05 -9.14 -16.86
CA LEU A 81 -16.26 -9.97 -16.82
C LEU A 81 -17.56 -9.16 -16.93
N SER A 82 -17.55 -7.90 -16.47
CA SER A 82 -18.76 -7.08 -16.47
C SER A 82 -19.14 -6.59 -17.86
N ALA A 83 -18.20 -6.47 -18.80
CA ALA A 83 -18.45 -6.21 -20.23
C ALA A 83 -19.60 -5.21 -20.48
N ASP A 84 -19.50 -4.00 -19.92
CA ASP A 84 -20.50 -2.90 -20.01
C ASP A 84 -21.79 -3.05 -19.18
N ARG A 85 -21.89 -4.05 -18.30
CA ARG A 85 -23.03 -4.22 -17.36
C ARG A 85 -22.66 -3.74 -15.96
N PRO A 86 -23.04 -2.51 -15.56
CA PRO A 86 -22.64 -1.94 -14.27
C PRO A 86 -23.19 -2.73 -13.07
N TRP A 87 -24.33 -3.41 -13.23
CA TRP A 87 -24.92 -4.21 -12.15
C TRP A 87 -24.07 -5.43 -11.76
N LEU A 88 -23.40 -6.08 -12.73
CA LEU A 88 -22.49 -7.20 -12.46
C LEU A 88 -21.25 -6.74 -11.71
N LEU A 89 -20.73 -5.57 -12.06
CA LEU A 89 -19.57 -4.97 -11.42
C LEU A 89 -19.89 -4.62 -9.96
N VAL A 90 -21.03 -4.00 -9.70
CA VAL A 90 -21.46 -3.64 -8.34
C VAL A 90 -21.66 -4.87 -7.46
N ILE A 91 -22.36 -5.90 -7.97
CA ILE A 91 -22.58 -7.14 -7.19
C ILE A 91 -21.26 -7.88 -6.96
N GLY A 92 -20.41 -7.96 -7.98
CA GLY A 92 -19.10 -8.59 -7.86
C GLY A 92 -18.17 -7.88 -6.88
N LEU A 93 -18.11 -6.55 -6.93
CA LEU A 93 -17.37 -5.75 -5.95
C LEU A 93 -17.95 -5.90 -4.55
N ALA A 94 -19.28 -5.85 -4.39
CA ALA A 94 -19.92 -6.03 -3.09
C ALA A 94 -19.58 -7.40 -2.50
N ALA A 95 -19.63 -8.47 -3.30
CA ALA A 95 -19.25 -9.82 -2.89
C ALA A 95 -17.77 -9.90 -2.51
N TRP A 96 -16.88 -9.30 -3.31
CA TRP A 96 -15.44 -9.27 -3.02
C TRP A 96 -15.12 -8.50 -1.74
N ILE A 97 -15.70 -7.32 -1.55
CA ILE A 97 -15.53 -6.50 -0.35
C ILE A 97 -16.09 -7.23 0.88
N ALA A 98 -17.26 -7.86 0.77
CA ALA A 98 -17.84 -8.66 1.86
C ALA A 98 -16.94 -9.85 2.23
N ALA A 99 -16.38 -10.56 1.24
CA ALA A 99 -15.42 -11.64 1.48
C ALA A 99 -14.14 -11.11 2.16
N CYS A 100 -13.58 -10.00 1.68
CA CYS A 100 -12.42 -9.35 2.28
C CYS A 100 -12.69 -8.91 3.72
N ALA A 101 -13.86 -8.33 3.99
CA ALA A 101 -14.27 -7.92 5.33
C ALA A 101 -14.50 -9.12 6.26
N GLY A 102 -15.11 -10.20 5.76
CA GLY A 102 -15.33 -11.44 6.53
C GLY A 102 -14.00 -12.12 6.90
N ILE A 103 -13.12 -12.31 5.92
CA ILE A 103 -11.78 -12.89 6.13
C ILE A 103 -10.93 -11.97 7.03
N GLY A 104 -11.00 -10.66 6.81
CA GLY A 104 -10.27 -9.67 7.61
C GLY A 104 -10.69 -9.63 9.08
N ASN A 105 -11.95 -9.93 9.41
CA ASN A 105 -12.41 -10.06 10.79
C ASN A 105 -11.89 -11.33 11.48
N LEU A 106 -11.61 -12.38 10.71
CA LEU A 106 -11.05 -13.63 11.23
C LEU A 106 -9.54 -13.54 11.49
N GLN A 107 -8.87 -12.63 10.79
CA GLN A 107 -7.42 -12.43 10.85
C GLN A 107 -7.03 -11.38 11.90
N ARG A 108 -5.86 -11.56 12.52
CA ARG A 108 -5.27 -10.59 13.47
C ARG A 108 -3.93 -10.07 12.93
N GLY A 109 -3.53 -8.88 13.37
CA GLY A 109 -2.26 -8.27 12.95
C GLY A 109 -2.30 -7.68 11.55
N PHE A 110 -1.15 -7.70 10.86
CA PHE A 110 -0.97 -7.05 9.55
C PHE A 110 -1.72 -7.74 8.40
N VAL A 111 -2.11 -9.00 8.58
CA VAL A 111 -2.90 -9.77 7.60
C VAL A 111 -4.27 -9.13 7.36
N SER A 112 -4.96 -8.73 8.45
CA SER A 112 -6.27 -8.08 8.38
C SER A 112 -6.20 -6.75 7.61
N TYR A 113 -5.11 -5.99 7.82
CA TYR A 113 -4.85 -4.76 7.07
C TYR A 113 -4.66 -5.03 5.56
N GLY A 114 -3.88 -6.06 5.20
CA GLY A 114 -3.70 -6.45 3.80
C GLY A 114 -5.01 -6.88 3.13
N THR A 115 -5.84 -7.64 3.83
CA THR A 115 -7.13 -8.12 3.31
C THR A 115 -8.12 -6.98 3.12
N MET A 116 -8.20 -6.02 4.06
CA MET A 116 -9.04 -4.82 3.88
C MET A 116 -8.52 -3.93 2.73
N LEU A 117 -7.20 -3.80 2.61
CA LEU A 117 -6.58 -3.06 1.50
C LEU A 117 -6.89 -3.69 0.14
N ALA A 118 -6.98 -5.01 0.05
CA ALA A 118 -7.39 -5.71 -1.17
C ALA A 118 -8.80 -5.30 -1.64
N GLY A 119 -9.75 -5.14 -0.71
CA GLY A 119 -11.08 -4.62 -1.02
C GLY A 119 -11.04 -3.19 -1.56
N TYR A 120 -10.28 -2.31 -0.91
CA TYR A 120 -10.12 -0.92 -1.35
C TYR A 120 -9.44 -0.80 -2.72
N SER A 121 -8.37 -1.57 -2.96
CA SER A 121 -7.66 -1.61 -4.25
C SER A 121 -8.54 -2.15 -5.37
N ALA A 122 -9.38 -3.16 -5.11
CA ALA A 122 -10.33 -3.64 -6.11
C ALA A 122 -11.36 -2.56 -6.51
N ALA A 123 -11.88 -1.81 -5.54
CA ALA A 123 -12.78 -0.70 -5.80
C ALA A 123 -12.10 0.42 -6.60
N MET A 124 -10.86 0.78 -6.27
CA MET A 124 -10.07 1.81 -6.98
C MET A 124 -9.75 1.45 -8.44
N VAL A 125 -9.74 0.17 -8.79
CA VAL A 125 -9.47 -0.30 -10.15
C VAL A 125 -10.76 -0.42 -10.97
N ALA A 126 -11.87 -0.71 -10.30
CA ALA A 126 -13.15 -1.00 -10.94
C ALA A 126 -14.08 0.21 -11.08
N LEU A 127 -13.85 1.28 -10.29
CA LEU A 127 -14.52 2.58 -10.40
C LEU A 127 -13.56 3.64 -10.96
#